data_AF-A0A832AVL1-F1
#
_entry.id   AF-A0A832AVL1-F1
#
_cell.length_a   1.000
_cell.length_b   1.000
_cell.length_c   1.000
_cell.angle_alpha   90.00
_cell.angle_beta   90.00
_cell.angle_gamma   90.00
#
_symmetry.space_group_name_H-M   'P 1'
#
loop_
_entity.id
_entity.type
_entity.pdbx_description
1 polymer ?
#
loop_
_entity_poly.entity_id
_entity_poly.type
_entity_poly.pdbx_seq_one_letter_code
_entity_poly.pdbx_strand_id
1 'polypeptide(L)'
;MMKFRLYLLIATVIVVSLVNTWLTTDIYGEEVPISLGRIIWRSHSNPSKGRDIPYSICGYGDWIYIVGSEASDQDAPSPRIEKRLKSDGSLLAFWRGDVHGEFKDCVVTSGKVYAVGYIDQELGTRTWIIVVFDTDLKPLNISVRREFTYWSEAIAIAVLKDSIYVAGFVGIAPDDTQWRVEKISADLS
;
A
#
# COMPACT_ATOMS: atom_id res chain seq x y z
N MET A 1 5.54 -1.76 -71.70
CA MET A 1 5.08 -0.94 -70.56
C MET A 1 4.58 -1.77 -69.35
N MET A 2 3.90 -2.90 -69.55
CA MET A 2 3.34 -3.73 -68.45
C MET A 2 4.39 -4.42 -67.56
N LYS A 3 5.50 -4.92 -68.14
CA LYS A 3 6.58 -5.59 -67.38
C LYS A 3 7.31 -4.66 -66.40
N PHE A 4 7.53 -3.41 -66.77
CA PHE A 4 8.23 -2.42 -65.92
C PHE A 4 7.42 -2.04 -64.67
N ARG A 5 6.08 -1.93 -64.80
CA ARG A 5 5.17 -1.69 -63.68
C ARG A 5 5.14 -2.85 -62.68
N LEU A 6 5.28 -4.08 -63.16
CA LEU A 6 5.35 -5.27 -62.30
C LEU A 6 6.66 -5.33 -61.49
N TYR A 7 7.80 -5.03 -62.12
CA TYR A 7 9.09 -4.97 -61.40
C TYR A 7 9.13 -3.86 -60.36
N LEU A 8 8.53 -2.69 -60.65
CA LEU A 8 8.45 -1.59 -59.69
C LEU A 8 7.58 -1.96 -58.48
N LEU A 9 6.45 -2.66 -58.72
CA LEU A 9 5.56 -3.10 -57.65
C LEU A 9 6.23 -4.14 -56.73
N ILE A 10 6.94 -5.11 -57.32
CA ILE A 10 7.68 -6.13 -56.57
C ILE A 10 8.82 -5.49 -55.76
N ALA A 11 9.55 -4.54 -56.34
CA ALA A 11 10.61 -3.80 -55.63
C ALA A 11 10.04 -2.99 -54.46
N THR A 12 8.90 -2.32 -54.62
CA THR A 12 8.24 -1.61 -53.51
C THR A 12 7.74 -2.55 -52.41
N VAL A 13 7.19 -3.72 -52.75
CA VAL A 13 6.74 -4.69 -51.73
C VAL A 13 7.94 -5.26 -50.95
N ILE A 14 9.06 -5.54 -51.62
CA ILE A 14 10.30 -6.01 -50.97
C ILE A 14 10.90 -4.91 -50.08
N VAL A 15 10.94 -3.66 -50.54
CA VAL A 15 11.45 -2.55 -49.73
C VAL A 15 10.54 -2.28 -48.52
N VAL A 16 9.21 -2.31 -48.68
CA VAL A 16 8.27 -2.12 -47.56
C VAL A 16 8.34 -3.27 -46.54
N SER A 17 8.56 -4.51 -46.98
CA SER A 17 8.74 -5.64 -46.06
C SER A 17 10.09 -5.64 -45.35
N LEU A 18 11.16 -5.17 -46.02
CA LEU A 18 12.48 -5.01 -45.39
C LEU A 18 12.56 -3.82 -44.43
N VAL A 19 11.74 -2.78 -44.59
CA VAL A 19 11.71 -1.62 -43.67
C VAL A 19 10.86 -1.91 -42.44
N ASN A 20 9.82 -2.75 -42.54
CA ASN A 20 8.98 -3.15 -41.41
C ASN A 20 9.66 -4.10 -40.41
N THR A 21 10.84 -4.66 -40.73
CA THR A 21 11.63 -5.44 -39.77
C THR A 21 12.58 -4.59 -38.91
N TRP A 22 12.62 -3.26 -39.10
CA TRP A 22 13.50 -2.34 -38.34
C TRP A 22 12.76 -1.42 -37.36
N LEU A 23 11.46 -1.65 -37.11
CA LEU A 23 10.66 -0.87 -36.16
C LEU A 23 10.05 -1.70 -35.03
N THR A 24 10.52 -2.92 -34.81
CA THR A 24 10.42 -3.54 -33.49
C THR A 24 11.70 -3.18 -32.74
N THR A 25 11.73 -2.01 -32.11
CA THR A 25 12.61 -1.85 -30.95
C THR A 25 12.12 -2.86 -29.93
N ASP A 26 12.85 -3.96 -29.81
CA ASP A 26 12.70 -4.89 -28.72
C ASP A 26 12.72 -4.10 -27.41
N ILE A 27 11.60 -4.09 -26.69
CA ILE A 27 11.55 -3.70 -25.26
C ILE A 27 12.08 -4.87 -24.41
N TYR A 28 12.90 -5.73 -25.00
CA TYR A 28 13.80 -6.60 -24.26
C TYR A 28 15.08 -5.81 -24.06
N GLY A 29 15.00 -4.89 -23.09
CA GLY A 29 16.21 -4.32 -22.51
C GLY A 29 17.16 -5.46 -22.18
N GLU A 30 18.43 -5.26 -22.52
CA GLU A 30 19.55 -6.06 -22.04
C GLU A 30 19.26 -6.50 -20.59
N GLU A 31 19.36 -7.79 -20.28
CA GLU A 31 19.26 -8.26 -18.90
C GLU A 31 20.43 -7.66 -18.11
N VAL A 32 20.29 -6.40 -17.70
CA VAL A 32 21.13 -5.79 -16.68
C VAL A 32 20.89 -6.68 -15.46
N PRO A 33 21.91 -7.37 -14.92
CA PRO A 33 21.71 -8.20 -13.75
C PRO A 33 21.21 -7.30 -12.64
N ILE A 34 19.91 -7.34 -12.37
CA ILE A 34 19.33 -6.62 -11.26
C ILE A 34 19.84 -7.35 -10.03
N SER A 35 20.90 -6.83 -9.41
CA SER A 35 21.23 -7.17 -8.04
C SER A 35 20.05 -6.67 -7.21
N LEU A 36 19.04 -7.52 -7.00
CA LEU A 36 17.83 -7.25 -6.20
C LEU A 36 18.14 -7.05 -4.70
N GLY A 37 19.41 -6.80 -4.36
CA GLY A 37 19.93 -6.93 -3.02
C GLY A 37 20.03 -8.40 -2.61
N ARG A 38 21.01 -8.69 -1.76
CA ARG A 38 21.06 -9.97 -1.05
C ARG A 38 19.97 -9.97 0.02
N ILE A 39 19.17 -11.03 0.08
CA ILE A 39 18.25 -11.26 1.20
C ILE A 39 19.11 -11.52 2.46
N ILE A 40 18.96 -10.64 3.46
CA ILE A 40 19.67 -10.76 4.74
C ILE A 40 18.96 -11.78 5.64
N TRP A 41 17.64 -11.65 5.78
CA TRP A 41 16.78 -12.56 6.53
C TRP A 41 15.39 -12.62 5.91
N ARG A 42 14.62 -13.66 6.28
CA ARG A 42 13.20 -13.82 5.94
C ARG A 42 12.48 -14.38 7.17
N SER A 43 11.30 -13.83 7.44
CA SER A 43 10.41 -14.31 8.49
C SER A 43 8.98 -14.37 7.96
N HIS A 44 8.17 -15.26 8.53
CA HIS A 44 6.77 -15.44 8.17
C HIS A 44 5.92 -15.30 9.43
N SER A 45 4.73 -14.72 9.29
CA SER A 45 3.67 -14.71 10.30
C SER A 45 2.45 -15.37 9.69
N ASN A 46 1.74 -16.19 10.47
CA ASN A 46 0.43 -16.73 10.11
C ASN A 46 -0.52 -16.47 11.28
N PRO A 47 -0.92 -15.20 11.50
CA PRO A 47 -1.67 -14.81 12.68
C PRO A 47 -3.08 -15.43 12.73
N SER A 48 -3.65 -15.85 11.59
CA SER A 48 -4.96 -16.49 11.55
C SER A 48 -5.01 -17.75 10.67
N LYS A 49 -6.20 -18.36 10.54
CA LYS A 49 -6.46 -19.40 9.53
C LYS A 49 -6.92 -18.82 8.19
N GLY A 50 -7.23 -17.53 8.13
CA GLY A 50 -7.74 -16.85 6.96
C GLY A 50 -6.64 -16.14 6.17
N ARG A 51 -7.02 -15.10 5.40
CA ARG A 51 -6.09 -14.32 4.60
C ARG A 51 -5.48 -13.20 5.43
N ASP A 52 -4.19 -13.30 5.70
CA ASP A 52 -3.41 -12.28 6.40
C ASP A 52 -2.58 -11.46 5.39
N ILE A 53 -2.72 -10.14 5.41
CA ILE A 53 -2.11 -9.25 4.41
C ILE A 53 -1.33 -8.13 5.11
N PRO A 54 0.00 -8.07 4.97
CA PRO A 54 0.75 -6.87 5.30
C PRO A 54 0.61 -5.84 4.17
N TYR A 55 0.28 -4.60 4.50
CA TYR A 55 0.10 -3.51 3.53
C TYR A 55 1.29 -2.54 3.50
N SER A 56 1.89 -2.22 4.66
CA SER A 56 3.00 -1.26 4.73
C SER A 56 3.96 -1.55 5.88
N ILE A 57 5.11 -0.86 5.84
CA ILE A 57 6.19 -0.94 6.81
C ILE A 57 6.73 0.45 7.14
N CYS A 58 6.94 0.73 8.43
CA CYS A 58 7.65 1.91 8.92
C CYS A 58 8.72 1.49 9.95
N GLY A 59 9.74 2.32 10.18
CA GLY A 59 10.91 1.94 10.99
C GLY A 59 11.31 2.99 12.02
N TYR A 60 11.78 2.54 13.17
CA TYR A 60 12.27 3.39 14.26
C TYR A 60 13.31 2.65 15.11
N GLY A 61 14.47 3.26 15.33
CA GLY A 61 15.58 2.61 16.02
C GLY A 61 15.93 1.25 15.40
N ASP A 62 15.97 0.21 16.22
CA ASP A 62 16.24 -1.18 15.81
C ASP A 62 15.00 -1.97 15.38
N TRP A 63 13.84 -1.30 15.30
CA TRP A 63 12.56 -1.95 15.03
C TRP A 63 11.95 -1.52 13.69
N ILE A 64 11.22 -2.45 13.10
CA ILE A 64 10.23 -2.18 12.06
C ILE A 64 8.84 -2.47 12.61
N TYR A 65 7.87 -1.74 12.07
CA TYR A 65 6.46 -1.95 12.31
C TYR A 65 5.81 -2.32 10.98
N ILE A 66 5.09 -3.44 10.97
CA ILE A 66 4.37 -3.92 9.79
C ILE A 66 2.89 -3.76 10.07
N VAL A 67 2.19 -2.98 9.26
CA VAL A 67 0.75 -2.78 9.38
C VAL A 67 0.00 -3.55 8.31
N GLY A 68 -1.18 -4.04 8.65
CA GLY A 68 -1.93 -4.91 7.78
C GLY A 68 -3.32 -5.24 8.29
N SER A 69 -3.83 -6.35 7.78
CA SER A 69 -4.97 -7.05 8.34
C SER A 69 -4.65 -8.52 8.60
N GLU A 70 -5.33 -9.05 9.61
CA GLU A 70 -5.48 -10.49 9.79
C GLU A 70 -6.96 -10.85 9.65
N ALA A 71 -7.25 -11.96 9.00
CA ALA A 71 -8.61 -12.49 9.00
C ALA A 71 -8.94 -13.11 10.36
N SER A 72 -10.22 -13.21 10.73
CA SER A 72 -10.62 -14.20 11.74
C SER A 72 -11.07 -15.48 11.03
N ASP A 73 -11.23 -16.58 11.78
CA ASP A 73 -11.59 -17.89 11.22
C ASP A 73 -12.87 -17.87 10.34
N GLN A 74 -13.74 -16.86 10.45
CA GLN A 74 -14.97 -16.69 9.64
C GLN A 74 -15.40 -15.23 9.34
N ASP A 75 -14.71 -14.21 9.87
CA ASP A 75 -15.18 -12.82 9.79
C ASP A 75 -14.17 -11.87 9.12
N ALA A 76 -14.73 -10.73 8.71
CA ALA A 76 -14.05 -9.61 8.07
C ALA A 76 -12.69 -9.27 8.72
N PRO A 77 -11.71 -8.78 7.94
CA PRO A 77 -10.36 -8.53 8.41
C PRO A 77 -10.37 -7.64 9.66
N SER A 78 -9.43 -7.86 10.58
CA SER A 78 -9.15 -6.94 11.69
C SER A 78 -7.82 -6.25 11.46
N PRO A 79 -7.69 -4.96 11.83
CA PRO A 79 -6.44 -4.23 11.66
C PRO A 79 -5.38 -4.82 12.59
N ARG A 80 -4.19 -5.07 12.05
CA ARG A 80 -3.06 -5.64 12.77
C ARG A 80 -1.82 -4.79 12.59
N ILE A 81 -1.02 -4.69 13.63
CA ILE A 81 0.34 -4.15 13.57
C ILE A 81 1.31 -5.08 14.31
N GLU A 82 2.47 -5.34 13.72
CA GLU A 82 3.54 -6.15 14.31
C GLU A 82 4.79 -5.31 14.51
N LYS A 83 5.45 -5.43 15.68
CA LYS A 83 6.78 -4.89 15.96
C LYS A 83 7.81 -5.99 15.82
N ARG A 84 8.82 -5.78 14.97
CA ARG A 84 9.88 -6.76 14.71
C ARG A 84 11.27 -6.17 14.79
N LEU A 85 12.27 -6.99 15.11
CA LEU A 85 13.68 -6.59 15.06
C LEU A 85 14.17 -6.46 13.62
N LYS A 86 14.93 -5.40 13.33
CA LYS A 86 15.60 -5.19 12.03
C LYS A 86 16.72 -6.20 11.78
N SER A 87 17.35 -6.72 12.83
CA SER A 87 18.50 -7.60 12.75
C SER A 87 18.17 -8.97 12.14
N ASP A 88 16.99 -9.52 12.47
CA ASP A 88 16.61 -10.89 12.11
C ASP A 88 15.13 -11.06 11.75
N GLY A 89 14.32 -10.01 11.85
CA GLY A 89 12.88 -10.06 11.56
C GLY A 89 12.05 -10.78 12.64
N SER A 90 12.62 -11.09 13.81
CA SER A 90 11.88 -11.73 14.91
C SER A 90 10.72 -10.85 15.40
N LEU A 91 9.59 -11.50 15.72
CA LEU A 91 8.41 -10.83 16.25
C LEU A 91 8.58 -10.55 17.74
N LEU A 92 8.49 -9.28 18.11
CA LEU A 92 8.61 -8.84 19.51
C LEU A 92 7.24 -8.61 20.16
N ALA A 93 6.33 -8.00 19.42
CA ALA A 93 4.98 -7.68 19.89
C ALA A 93 4.03 -7.54 18.70
N PHE A 94 2.74 -7.63 18.97
CA PHE A 94 1.71 -7.27 18.00
C PHE A 94 0.53 -6.64 18.72
N TRP A 95 -0.26 -5.88 17.96
CA TRP A 95 -1.58 -5.43 18.34
C TRP A 95 -2.58 -5.82 17.25
N ARG A 96 -3.78 -6.19 17.68
CA ARG A 96 -4.91 -6.55 16.84
C ARG A 96 -6.11 -5.71 17.30
N GLY A 97 -6.85 -5.15 16.36
CA GLY A 97 -8.11 -4.48 16.65
C GLY A 97 -9.25 -5.46 16.93
N ASP A 98 -10.15 -5.08 17.84
CA ASP A 98 -11.36 -5.85 18.17
C ASP A 98 -12.52 -5.58 17.21
N VAL A 99 -12.30 -4.75 16.19
CA VAL A 99 -13.27 -4.39 15.16
C VAL A 99 -12.80 -4.83 13.79
N HIS A 100 -13.73 -4.96 12.85
CA HIS A 100 -13.41 -5.20 11.45
C HIS A 100 -12.84 -3.95 10.81
N GLY A 101 -11.84 -4.10 9.95
CA GLY A 101 -11.06 -3.03 9.38
C GLY A 101 -9.66 -3.48 8.99
N GLU A 102 -8.90 -2.52 8.46
CA GLU A 102 -7.52 -2.75 8.03
C GLU A 102 -6.68 -1.50 8.25
N PHE A 103 -5.39 -1.69 8.53
CA PHE A 103 -4.41 -0.62 8.35
C PHE A 103 -3.81 -0.70 6.95
N LYS A 104 -3.67 0.44 6.28
CA LYS A 104 -3.11 0.57 4.94
C LYS A 104 -1.68 1.06 4.94
N ASP A 105 -1.35 1.98 5.84
CA ASP A 105 -0.03 2.61 5.85
C ASP A 105 0.37 3.10 7.26
N CYS A 106 1.67 3.31 7.48
CA CYS A 106 2.20 3.79 8.75
C CYS A 106 3.42 4.69 8.64
N VAL A 107 3.60 5.55 9.64
CA VAL A 107 4.82 6.35 9.86
C VAL A 107 5.18 6.38 11.34
N VAL A 108 6.46 6.62 11.63
CA VAL A 108 6.91 6.90 12.99
C VAL A 108 7.44 8.32 13.05
N THR A 109 6.94 9.12 14.00
CA THR A 109 7.45 10.45 14.28
C THR A 109 7.25 10.78 15.76
N SER A 110 8.15 11.58 16.33
CA SER A 110 8.06 12.02 17.73
C SER A 110 7.89 10.89 18.74
N GLY A 111 8.51 9.72 18.48
CA GLY A 111 8.41 8.53 19.35
C GLY A 111 7.05 7.84 19.35
N LYS A 112 6.19 8.11 18.38
CA LYS A 112 4.87 7.48 18.23
C LYS A 112 4.72 6.83 16.86
N VAL A 113 3.99 5.73 16.80
CA VAL A 113 3.66 5.03 15.57
C VAL A 113 2.25 5.43 15.15
N TYR A 114 2.11 6.00 13.96
CA TYR A 114 0.83 6.35 13.37
C TYR A 114 0.48 5.32 12.32
N ALA A 115 -0.67 4.68 12.45
CA ALA A 115 -1.23 3.77 11.46
C ALA A 115 -2.55 4.33 10.94
N VAL A 116 -2.77 4.26 9.64
CA VAL A 116 -3.97 4.77 8.99
C VAL A 116 -4.68 3.66 8.24
N GLY A 117 -5.99 3.76 8.11
CA GLY A 117 -6.77 2.77 7.38
C GLY A 117 -8.26 3.01 7.49
N TYR A 118 -9.01 1.94 7.67
CA TYR A 118 -10.45 2.00 7.90
C TYR A 118 -10.94 0.97 8.92
N ILE A 119 -12.14 1.21 9.45
CA ILE A 119 -12.97 0.20 10.13
C ILE A 119 -14.29 0.03 9.40
N ASP A 120 -14.84 -1.18 9.41
CA ASP A 120 -16.18 -1.45 8.92
C ASP A 120 -17.22 -1.02 9.96
N GLN A 121 -18.38 -0.56 9.49
CA GLN A 121 -19.56 -0.26 10.30
C GLN A 121 -20.68 -1.29 10.07
N GLU A 122 -21.72 -1.26 10.92
CA GLU A 122 -22.85 -2.19 10.93
C GLU A 122 -23.61 -2.31 9.60
N LEU A 123 -23.48 -1.34 8.68
CA LEU A 123 -24.13 -1.33 7.36
C LEU A 123 -23.17 -1.66 6.20
N GLY A 124 -21.99 -2.21 6.48
CA GLY A 124 -20.98 -2.54 5.47
C GLY A 124 -20.27 -1.33 4.86
N THR A 125 -20.38 -0.17 5.49
CA THR A 125 -19.64 1.05 5.12
C THR A 125 -18.31 1.13 5.86
N ARG A 126 -17.29 1.68 5.20
CA ARG A 126 -15.97 1.88 5.79
C ARG A 126 -15.79 3.29 6.35
N THR A 127 -15.04 3.41 7.43
CA THR A 127 -14.75 4.70 8.08
C THR A 127 -13.26 4.89 8.27
N TRP A 128 -12.76 6.02 7.81
CA TRP A 128 -11.37 6.43 7.95
C TRP A 128 -10.94 6.50 9.41
N ILE A 129 -9.82 5.84 9.71
CA ILE A 129 -9.20 5.86 11.03
C ILE A 129 -7.74 6.29 10.98
N ILE A 130 -7.30 6.89 12.08
CA ILE A 130 -5.90 7.10 12.42
C ILE A 130 -5.72 6.58 13.84
N VAL A 131 -4.83 5.61 14.02
CA VAL A 131 -4.48 5.07 15.34
C VAL A 131 -3.05 5.46 15.66
N VAL A 132 -2.85 6.00 16.86
CA VAL A 132 -1.55 6.41 17.38
C VAL A 132 -1.17 5.43 18.48
N PHE A 133 0.00 4.83 18.34
CA PHE A 133 0.59 3.94 19.33
C PHE A 133 1.87 4.55 19.91
N ASP A 134 2.25 4.12 21.11
CA ASP A 134 3.65 4.22 21.52
C ASP A 134 4.50 3.19 20.76
N THR A 135 5.82 3.23 20.98
CA THR A 135 6.75 2.31 20.33
C THR A 135 6.61 0.85 20.76
N ASP A 136 5.83 0.57 21.79
CA ASP A 136 5.53 -0.78 22.30
C ASP A 136 4.14 -1.27 21.91
N LEU A 137 3.52 -0.60 20.94
CA LEU A 137 2.20 -0.94 20.37
C LEU A 137 1.05 -0.80 21.37
N LYS A 138 1.21 0.00 22.42
CA LYS A 138 0.07 0.41 23.23
C LYS A 138 -0.67 1.54 22.50
N PRO A 139 -1.98 1.39 22.19
CA PRO A 139 -2.75 2.47 21.60
C PRO A 139 -2.84 3.64 22.58
N LEU A 140 -2.42 4.81 22.11
CA LEU A 140 -2.47 6.08 22.83
C LEU A 140 -3.72 6.88 22.45
N ASN A 141 -4.07 6.87 21.16
CA ASN A 141 -5.22 7.61 20.65
C ASN A 141 -5.81 6.91 19.42
N ILE A 142 -7.13 6.95 19.27
CA ILE A 142 -7.87 6.40 18.13
C ILE A 142 -8.78 7.52 17.61
N SER A 143 -8.47 7.99 16.40
CA SER A 143 -9.23 9.03 15.72
C SER A 143 -10.08 8.41 14.62
N VAL A 144 -11.41 8.52 14.74
CA VAL A 144 -12.37 7.98 13.77
C VAL A 144 -13.14 9.12 13.11
N ARG A 145 -13.09 9.22 11.79
CA ARG A 145 -13.74 10.28 11.00
C ARG A 145 -15.16 9.90 10.63
N ARG A 146 -16.13 10.14 11.52
CA ARG A 146 -17.54 9.77 11.33
C ARG A 146 -18.37 10.80 10.56
N GLU A 147 -17.72 11.76 9.90
CA GLU A 147 -18.42 12.84 9.21
C GLU A 147 -19.13 12.40 7.91
N PHE A 148 -18.94 11.16 7.47
CA PHE A 148 -19.41 10.66 6.17
C PHE A 148 -20.37 9.49 6.32
N THR A 149 -21.43 9.51 5.52
CA THR A 149 -22.47 8.47 5.47
C THR A 149 -22.08 7.30 4.55
N TYR A 150 -21.11 7.53 3.64
CA TYR A 150 -20.61 6.55 2.68
C TYR A 150 -19.18 6.13 3.01
N TRP A 151 -18.57 5.32 2.15
CA TRP A 151 -17.24 4.75 2.37
C TRP A 151 -16.19 5.83 2.52
N SER A 152 -15.36 5.73 3.55
CA SER A 152 -14.18 6.55 3.73
C SER A 152 -13.02 5.70 4.21
N GLU A 153 -11.86 5.88 3.57
CA GLU A 153 -10.65 5.13 3.88
C GLU A 153 -9.43 6.03 3.82
N ALA A 154 -8.58 5.94 4.84
CA ALA A 154 -7.24 6.47 4.79
C ALA A 154 -6.34 5.43 4.09
N ILE A 155 -5.57 5.85 3.10
CA ILE A 155 -4.75 4.94 2.29
C ILE A 155 -3.27 5.19 2.53
N ALA A 156 -2.85 6.45 2.57
CA ALA A 156 -1.44 6.82 2.64
C ALA A 156 -1.19 7.81 3.78
N ILE A 157 -0.02 7.72 4.39
CA ILE A 157 0.42 8.65 5.43
C ILE A 157 1.89 9.01 5.23
N ALA A 158 2.22 10.29 5.40
CA ALA A 158 3.58 10.78 5.26
C ALA A 158 3.89 11.88 6.27
N VAL A 159 5.15 11.95 6.70
CA VAL A 159 5.66 13.05 7.54
C VAL A 159 6.43 14.00 6.65
N LEU A 160 5.94 15.24 6.54
CA LEU A 160 6.65 16.31 5.83
C LEU A 160 6.88 17.46 6.81
N LYS A 161 8.16 17.70 7.13
CA LYS A 161 8.58 18.63 8.20
C LYS A 161 7.93 18.21 9.53
N ASP A 162 7.23 19.12 10.19
CA ASP A 162 6.60 18.90 11.50
C ASP A 162 5.11 18.54 11.39
N SER A 163 4.68 18.09 10.22
CA SER A 163 3.27 17.77 9.96
C SER A 163 3.13 16.40 9.33
N ILE A 164 2.05 15.74 9.73
CA ILE A 164 1.63 14.48 9.13
C ILE A 164 0.58 14.81 8.08
N TYR A 165 0.69 14.18 6.93
CA TYR A 165 -0.28 14.25 5.84
C TYR A 165 -0.89 12.88 5.67
N VAL A 166 -2.21 12.81 5.60
CA VAL A 166 -2.94 11.56 5.38
C VAL A 166 -3.85 11.73 4.18
N ALA A 167 -3.76 10.81 3.23
CA ALA A 167 -4.51 10.85 1.98
C ALA A 167 -5.35 9.59 1.80
N GLY A 168 -6.49 9.74 1.11
CA GLY A 168 -7.42 8.66 0.81
C GLY A 168 -8.67 9.22 0.15
N PHE A 169 -9.83 8.63 0.43
CA PHE A 169 -11.08 9.08 -0.17
C PHE A 169 -12.25 9.10 0.81
N VAL A 170 -13.30 9.83 0.42
CA VAL A 170 -14.61 9.87 1.08
C VAL A 170 -15.70 9.76 0.03
N GLY A 171 -16.75 9.00 0.34
CA GLY A 171 -17.93 8.88 -0.49
C GLY A 171 -18.84 10.11 -0.34
N ILE A 172 -19.31 10.63 -1.47
CA ILE A 172 -20.28 11.72 -1.55
C ILE A 172 -21.64 11.24 -2.10
N ALA A 173 -21.67 10.05 -2.70
CA ALA A 173 -22.87 9.29 -3.08
C ALA A 173 -22.55 7.78 -3.06
N PRO A 174 -23.52 6.85 -3.23
CA PRO A 174 -23.32 5.40 -3.13
C PRO A 174 -22.17 4.81 -3.97
N ASP A 175 -21.83 5.43 -5.10
CA ASP A 175 -20.75 4.98 -6.00
C ASP A 175 -19.84 6.15 -6.43
N ASP A 176 -19.87 7.26 -5.68
CA ASP A 176 -19.12 8.47 -6.01
C ASP A 176 -18.21 8.86 -4.84
N THR A 177 -16.94 9.08 -5.14
CA THR A 177 -15.91 9.37 -4.16
C THR A 177 -15.11 10.59 -4.57
N GLN A 178 -14.66 11.35 -3.57
CA GLN A 178 -13.70 12.42 -3.76
C GLN A 178 -12.44 12.14 -2.94
N TRP A 179 -11.34 12.73 -3.38
CA TRP A 179 -10.07 12.64 -2.69
C TRP A 179 -10.15 13.45 -1.39
N ARG A 180 -9.65 12.88 -0.30
CA ARG A 180 -9.46 13.57 0.98
C ARG A 180 -7.97 13.60 1.29
N VAL A 181 -7.48 14.78 1.66
CA VAL A 181 -6.13 14.97 2.19
C VAL A 181 -6.24 15.78 3.48
N GLU A 182 -5.75 15.22 4.57
CA GLU A 182 -5.65 15.88 5.86
C GLU A 182 -4.19 16.26 6.15
N LYS A 183 -3.98 17.48 6.64
CA LYS A 183 -2.75 17.85 7.33
C LYS A 183 -3.06 17.87 8.83
N ILE A 184 -2.40 17.01 9.60
CA ILE A 184 -2.55 16.93 11.05
C ILE A 184 -1.21 17.27 11.72
N SER A 185 -1.30 17.87 12.90
CA SER A 185 -0.11 18.16 13.70
C SER A 185 0.49 16.85 14.22
N ALA A 186 1.81 16.77 14.27
CA ALA A 186 2.53 15.59 14.75
C ALA A 186 2.43 15.38 16.28
N ASP A 187 1.66 16.22 16.97
CA ASP A 187 1.50 16.27 18.42
C ASP A 187 0.16 15.72 18.89
N LEU A 188 -0.65 15.04 18.06
CA LEU A 188 -1.86 14.35 18.50
C LEU A 188 -1.56 13.57 19.81
N SER A 189 -1.99 14.15 20.92
CA SER A 189 -1.80 13.72 22.30
C SER A 189 -3.17 13.71 22.94
#